data_AF-A0A836MBI9-F1
#
_entry.id   AF-A0A836MBI9-F1
#
_cell.length_a   1.000
_cell.length_b   1.000
_cell.length_c   1.000
_cell.angle_alpha   90.00
_cell.angle_beta   90.00
_cell.angle_gamma   90.00
#
_symmetry.space_group_name_H-M   'P 1'
#
loop_
_entity.id
_entity.type
_entity.pdbx_description
1 polymer ?
#
loop_
_entity_poly.entity_id
_entity_poly.type
_entity_poly.pdbx_seq_one_letter_code
_entity_poly.pdbx_strand_id
1 'polypeptide(L)'
;MNKLALYCRAGFEKEVAGEINDKAAQLGIYGFANLKENSGYVIFECYQAGEADRLARELAFNQLIFVRQMIVVGELLQEIRLLRY
;
A
#
# COMPACT_ATOMS: atom_id res chain seq x y z
N MET A 1 -4.92 -10.05 5.47
CA MET A 1 -5.28 -8.69 5.01
C MET A 1 -4.76 -8.54 3.59
N ASN A 2 -5.36 -7.71 2.75
CA ASN A 2 -5.03 -7.69 1.30
C ASN A 2 -4.57 -6.34 0.80
N LYS A 3 -4.50 -5.33 1.68
CA LYS A 3 -4.15 -3.96 1.32
C LYS A 3 -2.87 -3.55 2.03
N LEU A 4 -2.03 -2.82 1.30
CA LEU A 4 -0.79 -2.26 1.76
C LEU A 4 -0.83 -0.74 1.57
N ALA A 5 -0.75 0.00 2.66
CA ALA A 5 -0.65 1.45 2.65
C ALA A 5 0.82 1.87 2.52
N LEU A 6 1.10 2.69 1.50
CA LEU A 6 2.42 3.19 1.15
C LEU A 6 2.40 4.71 1.25
N TYR A 7 3.05 5.28 2.26
CA TYR A 7 3.16 6.72 2.42
C TYR A 7 4.27 7.29 1.55
N CYS A 8 4.06 8.45 0.94
CA CYS A 8 5.02 9.08 0.05
C CYS A 8 4.98 10.61 0.16
N ARG A 9 5.80 11.28 -0.66
CA ARG A 9 5.65 12.72 -0.88
C ARG A 9 4.39 12.97 -1.71
N ALA A 10 3.58 13.95 -1.34
CA ALA A 10 2.42 14.34 -2.14
C ALA A 10 2.87 14.75 -3.56
N GLY A 11 2.18 14.25 -4.58
CA GLY A 11 2.49 14.45 -6.00
C GLY A 11 3.41 13.37 -6.61
N PHE A 12 3.85 12.39 -5.82
CA PHE A 12 4.67 11.24 -6.28
C PHE A 12 3.89 9.92 -6.28
N GLU A 13 2.56 9.98 -6.20
CA GLU A 13 1.75 8.77 -6.06
C GLU A 13 1.83 7.86 -7.30
N LYS A 14 2.05 8.42 -8.50
CA LYS A 14 2.19 7.67 -9.75
C LYS A 14 3.50 6.88 -9.80
N GLU A 15 4.58 7.48 -9.31
CA GLU A 15 5.90 6.87 -9.20
C GLU A 15 5.86 5.72 -8.19
N VAL A 16 5.22 5.93 -7.03
CA VAL A 16 5.01 4.86 -6.03
C VAL A 16 4.17 3.72 -6.60
N ALA A 17 3.10 4.03 -7.34
CA ALA A 17 2.26 3.01 -7.97
C ALA A 17 3.05 2.16 -8.98
N GLY A 18 3.90 2.79 -9.81
CA GLY A 18 4.79 2.08 -10.72
C GLY A 18 5.81 1.21 -9.97
N GLU A 19 6.46 1.80 -8.96
CA GLU A 19 7.48 1.12 -8.15
C GLU A 19 6.92 -0.11 -7.43
N ILE A 20 5.77 0.01 -6.74
CA ILE A 20 5.19 -1.14 -6.02
C ILE A 20 4.73 -2.23 -6.98
N ASN A 21 4.15 -1.87 -8.13
CA ASN A 21 3.72 -2.86 -9.12
C ASN A 21 4.90 -3.68 -9.65
N ASP A 22 6.01 -3.02 -10.00
CA ASP A 22 7.23 -3.69 -10.47
C ASP A 22 7.83 -4.60 -9.38
N LYS A 23 8.01 -4.07 -8.17
CA LYS A 23 8.61 -4.81 -7.06
C LYS A 23 7.75 -5.97 -6.56
N ALA A 24 6.42 -5.81 -6.51
CA ALA A 24 5.52 -6.89 -6.15
C ALA A 24 5.50 -8.00 -7.22
N ALA A 25 5.50 -7.63 -8.50
CA ALA A 25 5.53 -8.59 -9.61
C ALA A 25 6.81 -9.46 -9.59
N GLN A 26 7.96 -8.90 -9.18
CA GLN A 26 9.20 -9.66 -9.00
C GLN A 26 9.10 -10.75 -7.93
N LEU A 27 8.18 -10.61 -6.97
CA LEU A 27 7.89 -11.62 -5.93
C LEU A 27 6.70 -12.53 -6.31
N GLY A 28 6.18 -12.38 -7.52
CA GLY A 28 5.01 -13.09 -8.03
C GLY A 28 3.70 -12.66 -7.36
N ILE A 29 3.67 -11.48 -6.73
CA ILE A 29 2.50 -10.92 -6.05
C ILE A 29 1.87 -9.88 -6.96
N TYR A 30 0.58 -10.03 -7.26
CA TYR A 30 -0.12 -9.18 -8.20
C TYR A 30 -1.29 -8.44 -7.54
N GLY A 31 -1.57 -7.25 -8.05
CA GLY A 31 -2.59 -6.38 -7.49
C GLY A 31 -2.73 -5.09 -8.31
N PHE A 32 -3.40 -4.11 -7.73
CA PHE A 32 -3.54 -2.79 -8.31
C PHE A 32 -3.28 -1.70 -7.28
N ALA A 33 -2.66 -0.62 -7.73
CA ALA A 33 -2.40 0.57 -6.93
C ALA A 33 -3.55 1.57 -7.09
N ASN A 34 -4.29 1.83 -6.01
CA ASN A 34 -5.25 2.91 -5.92
C ASN A 34 -4.54 4.16 -5.39
N LEU A 35 -4.50 5.20 -6.22
CA LEU A 35 -3.88 6.47 -5.89
C LEU A 35 -4.85 7.61 -6.09
N LYS A 36 -4.68 8.64 -5.27
CA LYS A 36 -5.36 9.93 -5.39
C LYS A 36 -4.28 11.00 -5.48
N GLU A 37 -4.34 11.86 -6.49
CA GLU A 37 -3.32 12.89 -6.69
C GLU A 37 -3.21 13.79 -5.45
N ASN A 38 -1.96 14.08 -5.04
CA ASN A 38 -1.63 14.91 -3.88
C ASN A 38 -2.14 14.39 -2.53
N SER A 39 -2.47 13.09 -2.41
CA SER A 39 -2.88 12.48 -1.13
C SER A 39 -1.71 12.21 -0.19
N GLY A 40 -0.49 12.04 -0.73
CA GLY A 40 0.67 11.59 0.02
C GLY A 40 0.65 10.11 0.39
N TYR A 41 -0.23 9.30 -0.21
CA TYR A 41 -0.24 7.85 -0.02
C TYR A 41 -0.83 7.09 -1.21
N VAL A 42 -0.43 5.82 -1.33
CA VAL A 42 -0.98 4.83 -2.27
C VAL A 42 -1.47 3.62 -1.49
N ILE A 43 -2.62 3.07 -1.89
CA ILE A 43 -3.07 1.76 -1.40
C ILE A 43 -2.84 0.74 -2.49
N PHE A 44 -1.96 -0.22 -2.25
CA PHE A 44 -1.79 -1.37 -3.11
C PHE A 44 -2.68 -2.52 -2.62
N GLU A 45 -3.59 -2.98 -3.46
CA GLU A 45 -4.53 -4.06 -3.15
C GLU A 45 -4.12 -5.33 -3.91
N CYS A 46 -3.64 -6.33 -3.16
CA CYS A 46 -3.28 -7.64 -3.69
C CYS A 46 -4.54 -8.42 -4.06
N TYR A 47 -4.48 -9.21 -5.13
CA TYR A 47 -5.61 -10.02 -5.57
C TYR A 47 -5.91 -11.19 -4.63
N GLN A 48 -4.87 -11.83 -4.06
CA GLN A 48 -5.06 -12.98 -3.20
C GLN A 48 -5.03 -12.62 -1.72
N ALA A 49 -5.77 -13.41 -0.94
CA ALA A 49 -5.82 -13.24 0.50
C ALA A 49 -4.46 -13.53 1.16
N GLY A 50 -3.99 -12.61 2.01
CA GLY A 50 -2.73 -12.77 2.75
C GLY A 50 -1.47 -12.40 1.95
N GLU A 51 -1.59 -12.04 0.68
CA GLU A 51 -0.44 -11.59 -0.11
C GLU A 51 0.11 -10.24 0.35
N ALA A 52 -0.71 -9.34 0.90
CA ALA A 52 -0.20 -8.09 1.45
C ALA A 52 0.71 -8.32 2.67
N ASP A 53 0.35 -9.28 3.53
CA ASP A 53 1.16 -9.70 4.67
C ASP A 53 2.49 -10.33 4.21
N ARG A 54 2.46 -11.16 3.16
CA ARG A 54 3.65 -11.76 2.54
C ARG A 54 4.54 -10.68 1.90
N LEU A 55 3.95 -9.79 1.10
CA LEU A 55 4.65 -8.70 0.42
C LEU A 55 5.36 -7.81 1.43
N ALA A 56 4.70 -7.41 2.52
CA ALA A 56 5.32 -6.57 3.55
C ALA A 56 6.51 -7.22 4.27
N ARG A 57 6.60 -8.56 4.29
CA ARG A 57 7.71 -9.32 4.89
C ARG A 57 8.85 -9.60 3.92
N GLU A 58 8.53 -9.93 2.67
CA GLU A 58 9.50 -10.33 1.65
C GLU A 58 10.10 -9.13 0.91
N LEU A 59 9.32 -8.04 0.75
CA LEU A 59 9.79 -6.84 0.07
C LEU A 59 10.81 -6.10 0.93
N ALA A 60 12.02 -5.96 0.39
CA ALA A 60 13.08 -5.19 1.01
C ALA A 60 12.73 -3.68 0.97
N PHE A 61 12.20 -3.16 2.08
CA PHE A 61 11.75 -1.77 2.18
C PHE A 61 12.82 -0.74 1.80
N ASN A 62 14.10 -1.04 2.08
CA ASN A 62 15.23 -0.17 1.72
C ASN A 62 15.48 -0.04 0.21
N GLN A 63 14.80 -0.83 -0.63
CA GLN A 63 14.86 -0.72 -2.09
C GLN A 63 13.76 0.16 -2.68
N LEU A 64 12.82 0.63 -1.86
CA LEU A 64 11.77 1.55 -2.30
C LEU A 64 12.29 2.98 -2.23
N ILE A 65 12.28 3.66 -3.36
CA ILE A 65 12.82 5.01 -3.55
C ILE A 65 11.79 6.05 -3.13
N PHE A 66 10.51 5.84 -3.47
CA PHE A 66 9.46 6.85 -3.29
C PHE A 66 8.62 6.63 -2.02
N VAL A 67 8.67 5.43 -1.46
CA VAL A 67 7.93 5.05 -0.25
C VAL A 67 8.70 5.46 1.00
N ARG A 68 8.03 6.22 1.88
CA ARG A 68 8.55 6.66 3.18
C ARG A 68 8.19 5.72 4.32
N GLN A 69 7.07 5.02 4.21
CA GLN A 69 6.59 4.05 5.19
C GLN A 69 5.62 3.07 4.53
N MET A 70 5.62 1.83 5.00
CA MET A 70 4.81 0.73 4.49
C MET A 70 4.08 0.01 5.63
N ILE A 71 2.76 -0.16 5.51
CA ILE A 71 1.92 -0.78 6.56
C ILE A 71 0.83 -1.65 5.93
N VAL A 72 0.66 -2.88 6.43
CA VAL A 72 -0.48 -3.74 6.06
C VAL A 72 -1.73 -3.21 6.74
N VAL A 73 -2.80 -3.01 5.97
CA VAL A 73 -4.06 -2.44 6.47
C VAL A 73 -5.25 -3.35 6.15
N GLY A 74 -6.28 -3.26 6.98
CA GLY A 74 -7.58 -3.89 6.76
C GLY A 74 -8.52 -3.00 5.94
N GLU A 75 -9.82 -3.25 6.09
CA GLU A 75 -10.84 -2.41 5.48
C GLU A 75 -10.88 -1.00 6.10
N LEU A 76 -11.23 -0.01 5.28
CA LEU A 76 -11.38 1.36 5.72
C LEU A 76 -12.59 1.46 6.65
N LEU A 77 -12.34 1.76 7.93
CA LEU A 77 -13.40 2.09 8.86
C LEU A 77 -13.89 3.52 8.60
N GLN A 78 -15.13 3.64 8.13
CA GLN A 78 -15.83 4.92 7.98
C GLN A 78 -16.77 5.14 9.17
N GLU A 79 -17.02 6.41 9.51
CA GLU A 79 -17.99 6.80 10.55
C GLU A 79 -17.74 6.12 11.91
N ILE A 80 -16.59 6.40 12.52
CA ILE A 80 -16.32 5.98 13.90
C ILE A 80 -17.36 6.60 14.82
N ARG A 81 -18.34 5.79 15.24
CA ARG A 81 -19.34 6.17 16.22
C ARG A 81 -18.73 6.01 17.61
N LEU A 82 -18.16 7.09 18.11
CA LEU A 82 -17.72 7.15 19.51
C LEU A 82 -18.97 7.05 20.38
N LEU A 83 -19.19 5.91 21.03
CA LEU A 83 -20.17 5.79 22.10
C LEU A 83 -19.73 6.75 23.21
N ARG A 84 -20.37 7.93 23.26
CA ARG A 84 -20.25 8.83 24.40
C ARG A 84 -21.01 8.18 25.55
N TYR A 85 -20.28 7.77 26.58
CA TYR A 85 -20.84 7.50 27.90
C TYR A 85 -21.20 8.82 28.58
#